data_AF-A0A166V953-F1
#
_entry.id   AF-A0A166V953-F1
#
_cell.length_a   1.000
_cell.length_b   1.000
_cell.length_c   1.000
_cell.angle_alpha   90.00
_cell.angle_beta   90.00
_cell.angle_gamma   90.00
#
_symmetry.space_group_name_H-M   'P 1'
#
loop_
_entity.id
_entity.type
_entity.pdbx_description
1 polymer ?
#
loop_
_entity_poly.entity_id
_entity_poly.type
_entity_poly.pdbx_seq_one_letter_code
_entity_poly.pdbx_strand_id
1 'polypeptide(L)'
;HPQIDTHVARQRDLNVVPVLLGNALPRPDTNGEAGHTRWCRAMLILFKPWRTSRDLKTADQSWDDAYIEWHVQCSSRVMNIISNTNLENECSDARDTHDTRR
;
A
#
# COMPACT_ATOMS: atom_id res chain seq x y z
N HIS A 1 -12.32 -18.08 -21.09
CA HIS A 1 -10.86 -18.07 -20.84
C HIS A 1 -10.31 -19.45 -21.23
N PRO A 2 -9.17 -19.56 -21.94
CA PRO A 2 -8.66 -20.83 -22.49
C PRO A 2 -8.32 -21.91 -21.45
N GLN A 3 -8.21 -21.54 -20.17
CA GLN A 3 -7.85 -22.46 -19.07
C GLN A 3 -9.02 -22.71 -18.11
N ILE A 4 -10.26 -22.56 -18.57
CA ILE A 4 -11.46 -22.70 -17.71
C ILE A 4 -11.56 -24.08 -17.01
N ASP A 5 -11.01 -25.13 -17.63
CA ASP A 5 -11.05 -26.50 -17.10
C ASP A 5 -10.01 -26.76 -16.00
N THR A 6 -8.99 -25.89 -15.86
CA THR A 6 -7.87 -26.08 -14.91
C THR A 6 -7.75 -24.98 -13.86
N HIS A 7 -8.32 -23.79 -14.11
CA HIS A 7 -8.19 -22.63 -13.24
C HIS A 7 -9.56 -22.06 -12.90
N VAL A 8 -9.81 -21.91 -11.60
CA VAL A 8 -10.98 -21.21 -11.06
C VAL A 8 -10.54 -19.98 -10.29
N ALA A 9 -11.15 -18.83 -10.60
CA ALA A 9 -11.04 -17.65 -9.77
C ALA A 9 -11.88 -17.88 -8.51
N ARG A 10 -11.23 -18.02 -7.35
CA ARG A 10 -11.90 -18.17 -6.07
C ARG A 10 -11.72 -16.91 -5.24
N GLN A 11 -12.82 -16.29 -4.86
CA GLN A 11 -12.80 -15.24 -3.85
C GLN A 11 -12.42 -15.87 -2.50
N ARG A 12 -11.43 -15.30 -1.82
CA ARG A 12 -11.04 -15.72 -0.48
C ARG A 12 -11.82 -14.91 0.56
N ASP A 13 -12.53 -15.61 1.44
CA ASP A 13 -13.31 -15.00 2.53
C ASP A 13 -12.54 -14.87 3.86
N LEU A 14 -11.31 -15.38 3.93
CA LEU A 14 -10.46 -15.24 5.11
C LEU A 14 -9.74 -13.88 5.11
N ASN A 15 -9.53 -13.34 6.32
CA ASN A 15 -8.66 -12.20 6.53
C ASN A 15 -7.22 -12.59 6.16
N VAL A 16 -6.55 -11.75 5.37
CA VAL A 16 -5.20 -12.02 4.87
C VAL A 16 -4.34 -10.80 5.15
N VAL A 17 -3.14 -11.02 5.65
CA VAL A 17 -2.12 -9.98 5.77
C VAL A 17 -1.16 -10.14 4.59
N PRO A 18 -1.00 -9.13 3.72
CA PRO A 18 -0.11 -9.24 2.58
C PRO A 18 1.34 -9.15 3.05
N VAL A 19 2.12 -10.20 2.75
CA VAL A 19 3.58 -10.15 2.91
C VAL A 19 4.18 -9.53 1.67
N LEU A 20 4.73 -8.33 1.80
CA LEU A 20 5.42 -7.64 0.71
C LEU A 20 6.88 -8.12 0.64
N LEU A 21 7.21 -8.79 -0.47
CA LEU A 21 8.57 -9.25 -0.74
C LEU A 21 9.34 -8.14 -1.46
N GLY A 22 10.32 -7.54 -0.80
CA GLY A 22 11.15 -6.48 -1.38
C GLY A 22 11.63 -5.47 -0.34
N ASN A 23 12.13 -4.33 -0.82
CA ASN A 23 12.53 -3.19 0.01
C ASN A 23 11.36 -2.79 0.91
N ALA A 24 11.64 -2.41 2.16
CA ALA A 24 10.61 -1.92 3.08
C ALA A 24 9.79 -0.82 2.42
N LEU A 25 8.47 -0.86 2.62
CA LEU A 25 7.62 0.21 2.11
C LEU A 25 8.04 1.54 2.73
N PRO A 26 8.00 2.64 1.96
CA PRO A 26 8.15 3.96 2.55
C PRO A 26 7.09 4.10 3.64
N ARG A 27 7.43 4.74 4.76
CA ARG A 27 6.48 5.07 5.81
C ARG A 27 6.03 6.52 5.72
N PRO A 28 4.82 6.85 6.21
CA PRO A 28 4.32 8.21 6.18
C PRO A 28 4.96 9.10 7.26
N ASP A 29 5.52 8.53 8.32
CA ASP A 29 6.11 9.22 9.49
C ASP A 29 7.60 9.61 9.28
N THR A 30 8.28 8.97 8.35
CA THR A 30 9.73 9.07 8.16
C THR A 30 10.05 10.19 7.18
N ASN A 31 11.09 11.00 7.42
CA ASN A 31 11.52 12.07 6.52
C ASN A 31 10.50 13.19 6.24
N GLY A 32 9.50 13.38 7.12
CA GLY A 32 8.53 14.47 7.02
C GLY A 32 7.70 14.45 5.73
N GLU A 33 7.43 15.62 5.16
CA GLU A 33 6.59 15.79 3.96
C GLU A 33 7.07 14.95 2.77
N ALA A 34 8.39 14.85 2.55
CA ALA A 34 8.96 14.06 1.46
C ALA A 34 8.73 12.55 1.63
N GLY A 35 8.66 12.06 2.86
CA GLY A 35 8.30 10.66 3.11
C GLY A 35 6.82 10.39 2.95
N HIS A 36 5.97 11.33 3.40
CA HIS A 36 4.52 11.25 3.20
C HIS A 36 4.16 11.14 1.71
N THR A 37 4.70 12.02 0.86
CA THR A 37 4.48 11.97 -0.59
C THR A 37 4.93 10.63 -1.21
N ARG A 38 6.06 10.07 -0.75
CA ARG A 38 6.55 8.75 -1.21
C ARG A 38 5.62 7.62 -0.77
N TRP A 39 5.10 7.68 0.46
CA TRP A 39 4.10 6.74 0.96
C TRP A 39 2.80 6.82 0.15
N CYS A 40 2.25 8.02 -0.06
CA CYS A 40 1.06 8.26 -0.89
C CYS A 40 1.22 7.65 -2.29
N ARG A 41 2.37 7.91 -2.93
CA ARG A 41 2.71 7.33 -4.23
C ARG A 41 2.73 5.79 -4.19
N ALA A 42 3.36 5.19 -3.20
CA ALA A 42 3.45 3.74 -3.08
C ALA A 42 2.07 3.10 -2.87
N MET A 43 1.22 3.69 -2.02
CA MET A 43 -0.13 3.19 -1.77
C MET A 43 -0.99 3.24 -3.03
N LEU A 44 -0.93 4.33 -3.80
CA LEU A 44 -1.62 4.45 -5.08
C LEU A 44 -1.16 3.37 -6.07
N ILE A 45 0.16 3.15 -6.19
CA ILE A 45 0.71 2.14 -7.12
C ILE A 45 0.24 0.72 -6.76
N LEU A 46 0.18 0.39 -5.47
CA LEU A 46 -0.13 -0.95 -5.01
C LEU A 46 -1.63 -1.25 -4.96
N PHE A 47 -2.45 -0.25 -4.61
CA PHE A 47 -3.85 -0.49 -4.22
C PHE A 47 -4.88 0.22 -5.09
N LYS A 48 -4.51 1.27 -5.84
CA LYS A 48 -5.41 1.84 -6.85
C LYS A 48 -5.36 0.96 -8.09
N PRO A 49 -6.49 0.63 -8.74
CA PRO A 49 -6.46 0.01 -10.06
C PRO A 49 -5.95 1.01 -11.10
N TRP A 50 -4.89 0.69 -11.85
CA TRP A 50 -4.35 1.55 -12.91
C TRP A 50 -3.83 0.73 -14.10
N ARG A 51 -3.83 1.34 -15.28
CA ARG A 51 -3.20 0.81 -16.51
C ARG A 51 -2.13 1.74 -17.05
N THR A 52 -2.27 3.03 -16.78
CA THR A 52 -1.34 4.09 -17.16
C THR A 52 -1.04 4.97 -15.96
N SER A 53 0.05 5.74 -16.02
CA SER A 53 0.40 6.68 -14.96
C SER A 53 -0.66 7.77 -14.74
N ARG A 54 -1.48 8.08 -15.75
CA ARG A 54 -2.57 9.06 -15.66
C ARG A 54 -3.73 8.57 -14.79
N ASP A 55 -3.88 7.26 -14.62
CA ASP A 55 -4.89 6.69 -13.72
C ASP A 55 -4.48 6.88 -12.26
N LEU A 56 -3.19 7.06 -11.97
CA LEU A 56 -2.69 7.28 -10.61
C LEU A 56 -2.95 8.71 -10.15
N LYS A 57 -2.59 9.70 -10.98
CA LYS A 57 -2.79 11.14 -10.72
C LYS A 57 -2.88 11.93 -12.03
N THR A 58 -3.47 13.12 -11.99
CA THR A 58 -3.38 14.07 -13.11
C THR A 58 -1.99 14.71 -13.19
N ALA A 59 -1.69 15.42 -14.28
CA ALA A 59 -0.37 16.03 -14.49
C ALA A 59 0.00 17.00 -13.37
N ASP A 60 -0.94 17.88 -13.01
CA ASP A 60 -0.74 18.98 -12.06
C ASP A 60 -1.10 18.62 -10.61
N GLN A 61 -1.62 17.42 -10.36
CA GLN A 61 -1.99 16.96 -9.03
C GLN A 61 -0.78 16.41 -8.27
N SER A 62 -0.68 16.73 -6.97
CA SER A 62 0.30 16.12 -6.08
C SER A 62 -0.04 14.65 -5.79
N TRP A 63 0.92 13.86 -5.29
CA TRP A 63 0.62 12.48 -4.90
C TRP A 63 -0.30 12.42 -3.68
N ASP A 64 -0.17 13.40 -2.80
CA ASP A 64 -0.93 13.56 -1.58
C ASP A 64 -2.41 13.85 -1.90
N ASP A 65 -2.68 14.81 -2.79
CA ASP A 65 -4.04 15.11 -3.25
C ASP A 65 -4.67 13.93 -3.99
N ALA A 66 -3.90 13.25 -4.85
CA ALA A 66 -4.37 12.07 -5.57
C ALA A 66 -4.71 10.92 -4.62
N TYR A 67 -3.94 10.76 -3.54
CA TYR A 67 -4.21 9.78 -2.50
C TYR A 67 -5.47 10.13 -1.72
N ILE A 68 -5.64 11.39 -1.31
CA ILE A 68 -6.85 11.86 -0.59
C ILE A 68 -8.11 11.63 -1.44
N GLU A 69 -8.07 11.98 -2.72
CA GLU A 69 -9.20 11.79 -3.64
C GLU A 69 -9.56 10.30 -3.79
N TRP A 70 -8.54 9.46 -3.99
CA TRP A 70 -8.72 8.02 -4.10
C TRP A 70 -9.21 7.39 -2.81
N HIS A 71 -8.69 7.84 -1.66
CA HIS A 71 -9.00 7.33 -0.33
C HIS A 71 -10.49 7.42 -0.03
N VAL A 72 -11.15 8.53 -0.40
CA VAL A 72 -12.60 8.72 -0.23
C VAL A 72 -13.42 7.69 -1.00
N GLN A 73 -12.91 7.21 -2.14
CA GLN A 73 -13.57 6.24 -3.01
C GLN A 73 -13.16 4.80 -2.71
N CYS A 74 -12.19 4.60 -1.83
CA CYS A 74 -11.56 3.31 -1.59
C CYS A 74 -12.39 2.44 -0.65
N SER A 75 -12.40 1.13 -0.89
CA SER A 75 -13.10 0.18 -0.02
C SER A 75 -12.44 0.09 1.36
N SER A 76 -13.25 -0.09 2.40
CA SER A 76 -12.78 -0.31 3.78
C SER A 76 -11.81 -1.49 3.90
N ARG A 77 -11.97 -2.53 3.07
CA ARG A 77 -11.05 -3.68 3.03
C ARG A 77 -9.62 -3.26 2.66
N VAL A 78 -9.47 -2.44 1.63
CA VAL A 78 -8.15 -1.96 1.19
C VAL A 78 -7.55 -1.05 2.25
N MET A 79 -8.36 -0.19 2.87
CA MET A 79 -7.90 0.66 3.97
C MET A 79 -7.41 -0.13 5.18
N ASN A 80 -8.09 -1.23 5.53
CA ASN A 80 -7.63 -2.13 6.57
C ASN A 80 -6.29 -2.79 6.23
N ILE A 81 -6.09 -3.16 4.96
CA ILE A 81 -4.82 -3.72 4.48
C ILE A 81 -3.69 -2.69 4.61
N ILE A 82 -3.93 -1.45 4.17
CA ILE A 82 -2.96 -0.36 4.29
C ILE A 82 -2.59 -0.09 5.75
N SER A 83 -3.59 -0.04 6.63
CA SER A 83 -3.39 0.16 8.07
C SER A 83 -2.53 -0.95 8.68
N ASN A 84 -2.86 -2.22 8.40
CA ASN A 84 -2.08 -3.36 8.86
C ASN A 84 -0.64 -3.32 8.35
N THR A 85 -0.46 -2.94 7.08
CA THR A 85 0.86 -2.82 6.46
C THR A 85 1.71 -1.73 7.15
N ASN A 86 1.10 -0.61 7.52
CA ASN A 86 1.78 0.44 8.28
C ASN A 86 2.16 -0.06 9.69
N LEU A 87 1.25 -0.76 10.37
CA LEU A 87 1.47 -1.32 11.70
C LEU A 87 2.59 -2.38 11.71
N GLU A 88 2.65 -3.25 10.71
CA GLU A 88 3.73 -4.24 10.59
C GLU A 88 5.09 -3.57 10.43
N ASN A 89 5.18 -2.51 9.61
CA ASN A 89 6.38 -1.72 9.53
C ASN A 89 6.74 -1.16 10.91
N GLU A 90 5.78 -0.51 11.60
CA GLU A 90 5.94 0.04 12.96
C GLU A 90 6.59 -0.95 13.93
N CYS A 91 6.09 -2.18 13.96
CA CYS A 91 6.62 -3.22 14.82
C CYS A 91 8.01 -3.72 14.39
N SER A 92 8.32 -3.77 13.09
CA SER A 92 9.64 -4.20 12.60
C SER A 92 10.75 -3.27 13.08
N ASP A 93 10.56 -1.94 12.99
CA ASP A 93 11.58 -0.98 13.45
C ASP A 93 11.76 -1.04 14.97
N ALA A 94 10.69 -1.25 15.72
CA ALA A 94 10.77 -1.40 17.16
C ALA A 94 11.68 -2.58 17.53
N ARG A 95 11.58 -3.71 16.81
CA ARG A 95 12.47 -4.86 16.99
C ARG A 95 13.92 -4.54 16.62
N ASP A 96 14.16 -3.92 15.47
CA ASP A 96 15.51 -3.64 14.99
C ASP A 96 16.22 -2.58 15.87
N THR A 97 15.46 -1.63 16.43
CA THR A 97 15.95 -0.66 17.43
C THR A 97 16.29 -1.34 18.76
N HIS A 98 15.58 -2.40 19.12
CA HIS A 98 15.89 -3.21 20.31
C HIS A 98 17.14 -4.08 20.11
N ASP A 99 17.35 -4.65 18.92
CA ASP A 99 18.53 -5.47 18.61
C ASP A 99 19.82 -4.64 18.48
N THR A 100 19.73 -3.41 17.98
CA THR A 100 20.88 -2.49 17.89
C THR A 100 21.33 -1.92 19.24
N ARG A 101 20.58 -2.17 20.32
CA ARG A 101 20.87 -1.72 21.69
C ARG A 101 21.50 -2.81 22.58
N ARG A 102 21.82 -3.99 22.03
CA ARG A 102 22.40 -5.11 22.76
C ARG A 102 23.87 -5.35 22.44
#